data_AF-A0A7J0GLN5-F1
#
_entry.id   AF-A0A7J0GLN5-F1
#
_cell.length_a   1.000
_cell.length_b   1.000
_cell.length_c   1.000
_cell.angle_alpha   90.00
_cell.angle_beta   90.00
_cell.angle_gamma   90.00
#
_symmetry.space_group_name_H-M   'P 1'
#
loop_
_entity.id
_entity.type
_entity.pdbx_description
1 polymer ?
#
loop_
_entity_poly.entity_id
_entity_poly.type
_entity_poly.pdbx_seq_one_letter_code
_entity_poly.pdbx_strand_id
1 'polypeptide(L)'
;MKEEDKVEYNNLSNLRAEIAMFDNNIVVYKFIQDLHFFITGGDDENEIILATVLQGFVDAVSLLLRNNVDKMEALENLDLILLCLDEIVDGG
;
A
#
# COMPACT_ATOMS: atom_id res chain seq x y z
N MET A 1 -7.57 -13.31 -16.03
CA MET A 1 -6.65 -13.08 -14.91
C MET A 1 -6.12 -14.45 -14.53
N LYS A 2 -4.93 -14.81 -15.03
CA LYS A 2 -4.33 -16.12 -14.80
C LYS A 2 -3.55 -16.07 -13.48
N GLU A 3 -3.76 -17.09 -12.68
CA GLU A 3 -3.08 -17.39 -11.42
C GLU A 3 -1.64 -17.81 -11.70
N GLU A 4 -0.71 -16.87 -11.86
CA GLU A 4 0.71 -17.23 -11.96
C GLU A 4 1.50 -16.24 -11.06
N ASP A 5 2.19 -16.83 -10.08
CA ASP A 5 3.13 -16.24 -9.10
C ASP A 5 2.60 -15.62 -7.80
N LYS A 6 1.93 -16.44 -6.96
CA LYS A 6 1.84 -16.18 -5.51
C LYS A 6 2.95 -16.95 -4.78
N VAL A 7 3.97 -16.26 -4.28
CA VAL A 7 4.79 -16.80 -3.18
C VAL A 7 3.99 -16.59 -1.90
N GLU A 8 3.14 -17.57 -1.59
CA GLU A 8 2.22 -17.54 -0.45
C GLU A 8 2.97 -17.88 0.85
N TYR A 9 3.49 -16.87 1.55
CA TYR A 9 3.83 -17.02 2.96
C TYR A 9 2.53 -17.07 3.77
N ASN A 10 2.01 -18.28 3.91
CA ASN A 10 0.69 -18.54 4.46
C ASN A 10 0.64 -18.20 5.97
N ASN A 11 -0.34 -17.36 6.32
CA ASN A 11 -0.92 -17.08 7.64
C ASN A 11 -0.08 -16.31 8.67
N LEU A 12 -0.40 -15.01 8.85
CA LEU A 12 -0.57 -14.28 10.14
C LEU A 12 -0.54 -12.73 9.96
N SER A 13 -1.40 -12.09 9.14
CA SER A 13 -1.23 -10.63 8.98
C SER A 13 -2.39 -9.83 8.37
N ASN A 14 -3.52 -9.68 9.07
CA ASN A 14 -4.35 -8.47 8.86
C ASN A 14 -3.65 -7.15 9.31
N LEU A 15 -2.38 -7.24 9.74
CA LEU A 15 -1.59 -6.15 10.32
C LEU A 15 -0.30 -5.84 9.55
N ARG A 16 0.18 -6.71 8.65
CA ARG A 16 1.47 -6.52 7.95
C ARG A 16 1.24 -6.36 6.45
N ALA A 17 2.10 -5.56 5.84
CA ALA A 17 2.21 -5.48 4.40
C ALA A 17 2.66 -6.84 3.83
N GLU A 18 2.05 -7.25 2.72
CA GLU A 18 2.41 -8.43 1.93
C GLU A 18 3.30 -8.00 0.76
N ILE A 19 4.25 -8.85 0.37
CA ILE A 19 5.24 -8.56 -0.69
C ILE A 19 5.10 -9.63 -1.77
N ALA A 20 5.04 -9.21 -3.03
CA ALA A 20 4.99 -10.06 -4.21
C ALA A 20 5.94 -9.54 -5.29
N MET A 21 6.36 -10.41 -6.19
CA MET A 21 7.12 -10.03 -7.40
C MET A 21 6.19 -10.11 -8.60
N PHE A 22 6.20 -9.08 -9.45
CA PHE A 22 5.41 -9.06 -10.68
C PHE A 22 6.17 -8.31 -11.78
N ASP A 23 6.48 -9.01 -12.88
CA ASP A 23 7.13 -8.43 -14.07
C ASP A 23 8.38 -7.60 -13.74
N ASN A 24 9.33 -8.20 -12.99
CA ASN A 24 10.55 -7.53 -12.51
C ASN A 24 10.30 -6.30 -11.62
N ASN A 25 9.15 -6.22 -10.96
CA ASN A 25 8.86 -5.21 -9.95
C ASN A 25 8.53 -5.88 -8.62
N ILE A 26 8.99 -5.28 -7.52
CA ILE A 26 8.54 -5.58 -6.18
C ILE A 26 7.20 -4.87 -5.98
N VAL A 27 6.17 -5.61 -5.59
CA VAL A 27 4.84 -5.09 -5.24
C VAL A 27 4.60 -5.33 -3.76
N VAL A 28 4.46 -4.26 -2.98
CA VAL A 28 4.11 -4.32 -1.57
C VAL A 28 2.68 -3.83 -1.40
N TYR A 29 1.82 -4.60 -0.73
CA TYR A 29 0.41 -4.29 -0.60
C TYR A 29 -0.16 -4.52 0.79
N LYS A 30 -1.23 -3.79 1.11
CA LYS A 30 -1.96 -3.92 2.36
C LYS A 30 -3.44 -3.72 2.12
N PHE A 31 -4.24 -4.60 2.72
CA PHE A 31 -5.70 -4.54 2.64
C PHE A 31 -6.28 -4.05 3.97
N ILE A 32 -7.11 -3.00 3.91
CA ILE A 32 -7.79 -2.44 5.07
C ILE A 32 -9.25 -2.23 4.69
N GLN A 33 -10.14 -2.92 5.41
CA GLN A 33 -11.57 -2.94 5.13
C GLN A 33 -11.89 -3.33 3.68
N ASP A 34 -12.21 -2.37 2.81
CA ASP A 34 -12.52 -2.53 1.39
C ASP A 34 -11.56 -1.73 0.48
N LEU A 35 -10.44 -1.24 1.04
CA LEU A 35 -9.39 -0.51 0.35
C LEU A 35 -8.12 -1.35 0.23
N HIS A 36 -7.57 -1.34 -0.98
CA HIS A 36 -6.29 -1.96 -1.28
C HIS A 36 -5.23 -0.87 -1.54
N PHE A 37 -4.18 -0.89 -0.73
CA PHE A 37 -3.03 0.00 -0.88
C PHE A 37 -1.88 -0.79 -1.49
N PHE A 38 -1.18 -0.17 -2.45
CA PHE A 38 -0.06 -0.78 -3.16
C PHE A 38 1.07 0.23 -3.31
N ILE A 39 2.30 -0.26 -3.19
CA ILE A 39 3.53 0.43 -3.61
C ILE A 39 4.32 -0.53 -4.49
N THR A 40 4.87 -0.03 -5.58
CA THR A 40 5.69 -0.80 -6.50
C THR A 40 7.06 -0.15 -6.64
N GLY A 41 8.12 -0.95 -6.70
CA GLY A 41 9.48 -0.52 -7.01
C GLY A 41 10.16 -1.50 -7.97
N GLY A 42 11.30 -1.11 -8.52
CA GLY A 42 12.14 -2.01 -9.34
C GLY A 42 12.62 -3.22 -8.54
N ASP A 43 13.04 -4.29 -9.22
CA ASP A 43 13.59 -5.50 -8.57
C ASP A 43 14.96 -5.29 -7.92
N ASP A 44 15.57 -4.13 -8.11
CA ASP A 44 16.79 -3.66 -7.45
C ASP A 44 16.54 -2.80 -6.20
N GLU A 45 15.28 -2.47 -5.90
CA GLU A 45 14.88 -1.70 -4.72
C GLU A 45 14.83 -2.55 -3.44
N ASN A 46 14.94 -1.89 -2.28
CA ASN A 46 14.85 -2.56 -0.99
C ASN A 46 13.39 -2.76 -0.55
N GLU A 47 12.96 -4.01 -0.36
CA GLU A 47 11.57 -4.33 -0.02
C GLU A 47 11.15 -3.75 1.34
N ILE A 48 12.08 -3.62 2.29
CA ILE A 48 11.81 -3.06 3.62
C ILE A 48 11.51 -1.56 3.51
N ILE A 49 12.20 -0.85 2.61
CA ILE A 49 11.93 0.57 2.35
C ILE A 49 10.53 0.72 1.77
N LEU A 50 10.19 -0.05 0.73
CA LEU A 50 8.86 -0.03 0.11
C LEU A 50 7.75 -0.36 1.13
N ALA A 51 7.97 -1.35 1.99
CA ALA A 51 7.05 -1.68 3.09
C ALA A 51 6.91 -0.54 4.12
N THR A 52 7.99 0.18 4.40
CA THR A 52 7.99 1.33 5.32
C THR A 52 7.22 2.51 4.73
N VAL A 53 7.40 2.79 3.44
CA VAL A 53 6.63 3.83 2.73
C VAL A 53 5.14 3.47 2.73
N LEU A 54 4.79 2.21 2.45
CA LEU A 54 3.40 1.78 2.44
C LEU A 54 2.76 1.91 3.83
N GLN A 55 3.50 1.51 4.87
CA GLN A 55 3.03 1.63 6.25
C GLN A 55 2.86 3.10 6.64
N GLY A 56 3.81 3.98 6.29
CA GLY A 56 3.72 5.41 6.53
C GLY A 56 2.52 6.07 5.82
N PHE A 57 2.27 5.71 4.55
CA PHE A 57 1.12 6.20 3.80
C PHE A 57 -0.20 5.76 4.43
N VAL A 58 -0.32 4.47 4.78
CA VAL A 58 -1.50 3.93 5.46
C VAL A 58 -1.76 4.62 6.79
N ASP A 59 -0.72 4.87 7.59
CA ASP A 59 -0.85 5.56 8.87
C ASP A 59 -1.28 7.02 8.68
N ALA A 60 -0.73 7.71 7.67
CA ALA A 60 -1.13 9.07 7.31
C ALA A 60 -2.59 9.13 6.85
N VAL A 61 -3.02 8.25 5.95
CA VAL A 61 -4.43 8.15 5.52
C VAL A 61 -5.33 7.84 6.72
N SER A 62 -4.92 6.93 7.61
CA SER A 62 -5.69 6.62 8.82
C SER A 62 -5.85 7.84 9.72
N LEU A 63 -4.82 8.67 9.86
CA LEU A 63 -4.89 9.93 10.61
C LEU A 63 -5.85 10.93 9.94
N LEU A 64 -5.75 11.10 8.62
CA LEU A 64 -6.59 12.03 7.85
C LEU A 64 -8.08 11.65 7.93
N LEU A 65 -8.38 10.36 7.83
CA LEU A 65 -9.75 9.82 7.88
C LEU A 65 -10.20 9.48 9.31
N ARG A 66 -9.49 9.92 10.35
CA ARG A 66 -9.84 9.71 11.76
C ARG A 66 -10.07 8.23 12.13
N ASN A 67 -9.25 7.36 11.55
CA ASN A 67 -9.29 5.89 11.61
C ASN A 67 -10.50 5.24 10.94
N ASN A 68 -11.30 5.99 10.17
CA ASN A 68 -12.35 5.43 9.32
C ASN A 68 -11.84 5.21 7.89
N VAL A 69 -11.07 4.14 7.70
CA VAL A 69 -10.46 3.81 6.39
C VAL A 69 -11.36 2.85 5.62
N ASP A 70 -12.51 3.36 5.20
CA ASP A 70 -13.44 2.69 4.28
C ASP A 70 -13.49 3.44 2.93
N LYS A 71 -13.94 2.75 1.88
CA LYS A 71 -13.99 3.29 0.53
C LYS A 71 -14.82 4.56 0.39
N MET A 72 -15.94 4.69 1.11
CA MET A 72 -16.79 5.88 1.00
C MET A 72 -16.07 7.08 1.59
N GLU A 73 -15.53 6.95 2.81
CA GLU A 73 -14.77 8.02 3.47
C GLU A 73 -13.51 8.42 2.68
N ALA A 74 -12.80 7.45 2.12
CA ALA A 74 -11.63 7.71 1.28
C ALA A 74 -11.98 8.44 -0.02
N LEU A 75 -13.14 8.13 -0.62
CA LEU A 75 -13.60 8.83 -1.83
C LEU A 75 -14.06 10.26 -1.54
N GLU A 76 -14.70 10.50 -0.40
CA GLU A 76 -15.12 11.84 0.03
C GLU A 76 -13.94 12.77 0.33
N ASN A 77 -12.81 12.19 0.77
CA ASN A 77 -11.60 12.92 1.12
C ASN A 77 -10.44 12.66 0.15
N LEU A 78 -10.73 12.23 -1.08
CA LEU A 78 -9.71 11.78 -2.04
C LEU A 78 -8.64 12.86 -2.33
N ASP A 79 -9.05 14.12 -2.48
CA ASP A 79 -8.13 15.24 -2.73
C ASP A 79 -7.08 15.37 -1.62
N LEU A 80 -7.49 15.16 -0.36
CA LEU A 80 -6.59 15.21 0.80
C LEU A 80 -5.63 14.03 0.82
N ILE A 81 -6.09 12.83 0.43
CA ILE A 81 -5.24 11.64 0.28
C ILE A 81 -4.21 11.84 -0.82
N LEU A 82 -4.60 12.43 -1.96
CA LEU A 82 -3.69 12.71 -3.07
C LEU A 82 -2.64 13.76 -2.71
N LEU A 83 -3.02 14.81 -1.98
CA LEU A 83 -2.05 15.77 -1.42
C LEU A 83 -1.08 15.10 -0.45
N CYS A 84 -1.57 14.22 0.42
CA CYS A 84 -0.69 13.45 1.31
C CYS A 84 0.28 12.56 0.53
N LEU A 85 -0.15 11.98 -0.59
CA LEU A 85 0.70 11.16 -1.44
C LEU A 85 1.80 12.00 -2.11
N ASP A 86 1.46 13.20 -2.59
CA ASP A 86 2.41 14.17 -3.18
C ASP A 86 3.52 14.57 -2.19
N GLU A 87 3.19 14.70 -0.90
CA GLU A 87 4.17 15.01 0.16
C GLU A 87 5.03 13.80 0.57
N ILE A 88 4.57 12.57 0.32
CA ILE A 88 5.31 11.33 0.66
C ILE A 88 6.34 11.00 -0.43
N VAL A 89 6.04 11.29 -1.69
CA VAL A 89 6.88 10.95 -2.84
C VAL A 89 7.13 12.19 -3.70
N ASP A 90 8.31 12.79 -3.57
CA ASP A 90 8.75 13.88 -4.46
C ASP A 90 9.52 13.30 -5.66
N GLY A 91 8.90 13.31 -6.84
CA GLY A 91 9.56 12.94 -8.10
C GLY A 91 9.44 11.49 -8.55
N GLY A 92 8.68 10.66 -7.83
CA GLY A 92 8.52 9.23 -8.11
C GLY A 92 9.55 8.38 -7.39
#